data_AF-A0A7W0GST3-F1
#
_entry.id   AF-A0A7W0GST3-F1
#
_cell.length_a   1.000
_cell.length_b   1.000
_cell.length_c   1.000
_cell.angle_alpha   90.00
_cell.angle_beta   90.00
_cell.angle_gamma   90.00
#
_symmetry.space_group_name_H-M   'P 1'
#
loop_
_entity.id
_entity.type
_entity.pdbx_description
1 polymer ?
#
loop_
_entity_poly.entity_id
_entity_poly.type
_entity_poly.pdbx_seq_one_letter_code
_entity_poly.pdbx_strand_id
1 'polypeptide(L)'
;MVEISATEPQSQKYRRTRLFVLTLGFSRKAVRLLVLRSSTRIWAELHEKAFRRLGGSVRIVVLDNLREGVLTPDIYEPTLNPLYRDLLAHYGAVAMPCRVRDPDRKGKV
;
A
#
# COMPACT_ATOMS: atom_id res chain seq x y z
N MET A 1 2.33 -4.75 -1.18
CA MET A 1 1.91 -5.66 -0.06
C MET A 1 2.64 -6.98 -0.21
N VAL A 2 3.10 -7.59 0.89
CA VAL A 2 3.86 -8.86 0.86
C VAL A 2 3.15 -9.90 1.72
N GLU A 3 2.92 -11.10 1.19
CA GLU A 3 2.43 -12.23 2.00
C GLU A 3 3.54 -12.77 2.89
N ILE A 4 3.24 -12.94 4.18
CA ILE A 4 4.14 -13.54 5.16
C ILE A 4 3.39 -14.59 5.97
N SER A 5 4.10 -15.63 6.41
CA SER A 5 3.56 -16.60 7.37
C SER A 5 3.82 -16.08 8.78
N ALA A 6 2.76 -15.90 9.57
CA ALA A 6 2.89 -15.52 10.97
C ALA A 6 2.22 -16.57 11.87
N THR A 7 2.87 -16.88 12.99
CA THR A 7 2.34 -17.80 14.00
C THR A 7 1.46 -17.03 14.98
N GLU A 8 0.22 -17.47 15.14
CA GLU A 8 -0.71 -16.87 16.12
C GLU A 8 -0.26 -17.26 17.55
N PRO A 9 0.08 -16.29 18.43
CA PRO A 9 0.68 -16.59 19.74
C PRO A 9 -0.18 -17.46 20.64
N GLN A 10 -1.52 -17.36 20.51
CA GLN A 10 -2.48 -18.08 21.34
C GLN A 10 -2.90 -19.43 20.75
N SER A 11 -2.76 -19.64 19.44
CA SER A 11 -3.30 -20.82 18.76
C SER A 11 -2.21 -21.74 18.20
N GLN A 12 -0.95 -21.30 18.12
CA GLN A 12 0.17 -22.03 17.49
C GLN A 12 -0.13 -22.51 16.06
N LYS A 13 -1.15 -21.91 15.42
CA LYS A 13 -1.53 -22.16 14.02
C LYS A 13 -0.86 -21.13 13.13
N TYR A 14 -0.31 -21.60 12.02
CA TYR A 14 0.21 -20.74 10.97
C TYR A 14 -0.96 -20.09 10.23
N ARG A 15 -1.01 -18.76 10.22
CA ARG A 15 -1.93 -18.01 9.37
C ARG A 15 -1.15 -17.22 8.34
N ARG A 16 -1.59 -17.31 7.08
CA ARG A 16 -1.13 -16.39 6.03
C ARG A 16 -1.63 -15.00 6.40
N THR A 17 -0.69 -14.09 6.60
CA THR A 17 -0.97 -12.67 6.83
C THR A 17 -0.29 -11.87 5.75
N ARG A 18 -0.76 -10.65 5.53
CA ARG A 18 -0.16 -9.71 4.60
C ARG A 18 0.46 -8.57 5.37
N LEU A 19 1.64 -8.16 4.93
CA LEU A 19 2.37 -7.02 5.43
C LEU A 19 2.22 -5.86 4.44
N PHE A 20 1.61 -4.78 4.92
CA PHE A 20 1.61 -3.49 4.26
C PHE A 20 2.82 -2.69 4.74
N VAL A 21 3.54 -2.11 3.78
CA VAL A 21 4.72 -1.27 4.04
C VAL A 21 4.56 0.01 3.24
N LEU A 22 4.62 1.14 3.93
CA LEU A 22 4.73 2.46 3.32
C LEU A 22 6.03 3.09 3.81
N THR A 23 6.91 3.46 2.89
CA THR A 23 8.22 4.02 3.20
C THR A 23 8.37 5.40 2.57
N LEU A 24 8.79 6.38 3.37
CA LEU A 24 9.10 7.72 2.86
C LEU A 24 10.40 7.69 2.03
N GLY A 25 10.34 8.22 0.81
CA GLY A 25 11.48 8.19 -0.12
C GLY A 25 12.74 8.90 0.41
N PHE A 26 12.56 10.06 1.05
CA PHE A 26 13.66 10.89 1.54
C PHE A 26 14.25 10.38 2.88
N SER A 27 13.41 10.21 3.89
CA SER A 27 13.87 9.89 5.25
C SER A 27 13.96 8.41 5.57
N ARG A 28 13.46 7.55 4.67
CA ARG A 28 13.39 6.08 4.87
C ARG A 28 12.50 5.64 6.03
N LYS A 29 11.82 6.57 6.73
CA LYS A 29 10.84 6.24 7.77
C LYS A 29 9.73 5.39 7.17
N ALA A 30 9.47 4.25 7.79
CA ALA A 30 8.52 3.27 7.29
C ALA A 30 7.42 2.97 8.31
N VAL A 31 6.19 2.82 7.82
CA VAL A 31 5.07 2.27 8.57
C VAL A 31 4.82 0.85 8.07
N ARG A 32 4.74 -0.10 9.00
CA ARG A 32 4.48 -1.52 8.75
C ARG A 32 3.20 -1.92 9.46
N LEU A 33 2.25 -2.49 8.73
CA LEU A 33 0.95 -2.90 9.23
C LEU A 33 0.62 -4.32 8.77
N LEU A 34 0.15 -5.15 9.69
CA LEU A 34 -0.26 -6.53 9.40
C LEU A 34 -1.76 -6.61 9.21
N VAL A 35 -2.19 -7.34 8.17
CA VAL A 35 -3.60 -7.62 7.88
C VAL A 35 -3.81 -9.05 7.43
N LEU A 36 -4.89 -9.67 7.88
CA LEU A 36 -5.19 -11.07 7.54
C LEU A 36 -5.80 -11.23 6.14
N ARG A 37 -6.42 -10.18 5.62
CA ARG A 37 -7.09 -10.16 4.30
C ARG A 37 -6.76 -8.87 3.58
N SER A 38 -6.75 -8.90 2.25
CA SER A 38 -6.68 -7.71 1.41
C SER A 38 -8.04 -7.44 0.77
N SER A 39 -8.41 -6.17 0.72
CA SER A 39 -9.56 -5.63 -0.01
C SER A 39 -9.27 -4.16 -0.28
N THR A 40 -9.98 -3.53 -1.22
CA THR A 40 -9.77 -2.11 -1.50
C THR A 40 -10.08 -1.23 -0.29
N ARG A 41 -11.11 -1.58 0.50
CA ARG A 41 -11.40 -0.89 1.76
C ARG A 41 -10.24 -0.99 2.75
N ILE A 42 -9.70 -2.19 2.95
CA ILE A 42 -8.55 -2.40 3.84
C ILE A 42 -7.34 -1.61 3.33
N TRP A 43 -7.11 -1.59 2.02
CA TRP A 43 -6.01 -0.82 1.41
C TRP A 43 -6.09 0.68 1.72
N ALA A 44 -7.27 1.26 1.60
CA ALA A 44 -7.52 2.66 1.93
C ALA A 44 -7.34 2.93 3.44
N GLU A 45 -7.92 2.09 4.31
CA GLU A 45 -7.77 2.18 5.76
C GLU A 45 -6.30 2.08 6.20
N LEU A 46 -5.48 1.28 5.52
CA LEU A 46 -4.05 1.16 5.80
C LEU A 46 -3.28 2.42 5.41
N HIS A 47 -3.64 3.09 4.31
CA HIS A 47 -3.03 4.38 3.94
C HIS A 47 -3.39 5.47 4.92
N GLU A 48 -4.66 5.57 5.32
CA GLU A 48 -5.09 6.49 6.36
C GLU A 48 -4.32 6.26 7.66
N LYS A 49 -4.27 5.01 8.14
CA LYS A 49 -3.51 4.65 9.35
C LYS A 49 -2.03 5.00 9.22
N ALA A 50 -1.44 4.80 8.04
CA ALA A 50 -0.05 5.16 7.79
C ALA A 50 0.18 6.67 7.82
N PHE A 51 -0.67 7.47 7.18
CA PHE A 51 -0.58 8.93 7.22
C PHE A 51 -0.73 9.46 8.65
N ARG A 52 -1.70 8.95 9.41
CA ARG A 52 -1.86 9.29 10.83
C ARG A 52 -0.61 8.95 11.65
N ARG A 53 0.00 7.77 11.45
CA ARG A 53 1.24 7.37 12.15
C ARG A 53 2.47 8.18 11.74
N LEU A 54 2.51 8.65 10.50
CA LEU A 54 3.59 9.53 10.03
C LEU A 54 3.43 10.97 10.53
N GLY A 55 2.24 11.35 11.01
CA GLY A 55 1.90 12.71 11.41
C GLY A 55 1.53 13.61 10.23
N GLY A 56 1.21 13.03 9.07
CA GLY A 56 0.89 13.76 7.84
C GLY A 56 0.75 12.84 6.62
N SER A 57 0.30 13.40 5.50
CA SER A 57 0.21 12.69 4.23
C SER A 57 1.46 12.90 3.35
N VAL A 58 1.57 12.08 2.31
CA VAL A 58 2.58 12.27 1.25
C VAL A 58 1.92 12.89 0.02
N ARG A 59 2.68 13.65 -0.77
CA ARG A 59 2.17 14.19 -2.04
C ARG A 59 2.08 13.14 -3.14
N ILE A 60 3.00 12.18 -3.14
CA ILE A 60 3.10 11.14 -4.18
C ILE A 60 3.16 9.79 -3.49
N VAL A 61 2.22 8.90 -3.83
CA VAL A 61 2.23 7.49 -3.45
C VAL A 61 2.63 6.69 -4.67
N VAL A 62 3.78 6.03 -4.60
CA VAL A 62 4.23 5.14 -5.67
C VAL A 62 3.68 3.74 -5.38
N LEU A 63 2.82 3.24 -6.27
CA LEU A 63 2.17 1.94 -6.10
C LEU A 63 3.03 0.83 -6.71
N ASP A 64 3.43 -0.12 -5.87
CA ASP A 64 4.19 -1.31 -6.28
C ASP A 64 3.30 -2.48 -6.74
N ASN A 65 2.07 -2.54 -6.22
CA ASN A 65 1.08 -3.57 -6.55
C ASN A 65 -0.20 -2.93 -7.11
N LEU A 66 -0.25 -2.79 -8.43
CA LEU A 66 -1.45 -2.30 -9.14
C LEU A 66 -2.68 -3.16 -8.82
N ARG A 67 -2.55 -4.47 -8.64
CA ARG A 67 -3.71 -5.37 -8.47
C ARG A 67 -4.55 -5.19 -7.20
N GLU A 68 -3.99 -4.67 -6.11
CA GLU A 68 -4.77 -4.48 -4.86
C GLU A 68 -5.37 -3.06 -4.75
N GLY A 69 -4.79 -2.08 -5.45
CA GLY A 69 -5.28 -0.70 -5.53
C GLY A 69 -6.05 -0.36 -6.82
N VAL A 70 -6.06 -1.25 -7.81
CA VAL A 70 -6.63 -1.04 -9.15
C VAL A 70 -7.51 -2.24 -9.50
N LEU A 71 -8.78 -1.99 -9.82
CA LEU A 71 -9.78 -3.01 -10.16
C LEU A 71 -9.46 -3.72 -11.50
N THR A 72 -8.69 -3.08 -12.39
CA THR A 72 -8.23 -3.65 -13.64
C THR A 72 -6.87 -3.02 -14.00
N PRO A 73 -5.78 -3.79 -14.07
CA PRO A 73 -4.47 -3.25 -14.45
C PRO A 73 -4.47 -2.93 -15.95
N ASP A 74 -4.90 -1.72 -16.31
CA ASP A 74 -4.65 -1.16 -17.64
C ASP A 74 -3.35 -0.34 -17.60
N ILE A 75 -2.50 -0.62 -18.60
CA ILE A 75 -1.20 -0.03 -18.85
C ILE A 75 -1.28 1.43 -19.33
N TYR A 76 -2.45 1.88 -19.79
CA TYR A 76 -2.66 3.25 -20.29
C TYR A 76 -3.48 4.13 -19.34
N GLU A 77 -4.51 3.60 -18.68
CA GLU A 77 -5.32 4.31 -17.69
C GLU A 77 -5.69 3.38 -16.52
N PRO A 78 -4.85 3.24 -15.47
CA PRO A 78 -5.23 2.47 -14.30
C PRO A 78 -6.40 3.21 -13.64
N THR A 79 -7.62 2.72 -13.82
CA THR A 79 -8.77 3.27 -13.13
C THR A 79 -8.62 2.91 -11.65
N LEU A 80 -8.01 3.85 -10.91
CA LEU A 80 -7.94 3.82 -9.45
C LEU A 80 -9.35 3.57 -8.92
N ASN A 81 -9.48 2.63 -7.99
CA ASN A 81 -10.75 2.40 -7.33
C ASN A 81 -11.29 3.74 -6.79
N PRO A 82 -12.56 4.11 -7.05
CA PRO A 82 -13.12 5.39 -6.62
C PRO A 82 -12.86 5.71 -5.15
N LEU A 83 -13.02 4.71 -4.27
CA LEU A 83 -12.75 4.86 -2.83
C LEU A 83 -11.29 5.23 -2.55
N TYR A 84 -10.35 4.67 -3.29
CA TYR A 84 -8.93 4.97 -3.12
C TYR A 84 -8.57 6.33 -3.74
N ARG A 85 -9.18 6.69 -4.87
CA ARG A 85 -9.05 8.02 -5.47
C ARG A 85 -9.54 9.11 -4.51
N ASP A 86 -10.70 8.91 -3.90
CA ASP A 86 -11.29 9.88 -2.96
C ASP A 86 -10.42 10.03 -1.71
N LEU A 87 -9.86 8.93 -1.19
CA LEU A 87 -8.90 8.98 -0.10
C LEU A 87 -7.65 9.79 -0.48
N LEU A 88 -7.09 9.56 -1.66
CA LEU A 88 -5.92 10.30 -2.13
C LEU A 88 -6.24 11.79 -2.29
N ALA A 89 -7.39 12.13 -2.86
CA ALA A 89 -7.86 13.51 -2.99
C ALA A 89 -8.05 14.18 -1.61
N HIS A 90 -8.65 13.49 -0.65
CA HIS A 90 -8.83 13.98 0.72
C HIS A 90 -7.50 14.33 1.41
N TYR A 91 -6.45 13.53 1.16
CA TYR A 91 -5.12 13.75 1.73
C TYR A 91 -4.18 14.59 0.87
N GLY A 92 -4.63 15.10 -0.29
CA GLY A 92 -3.80 15.85 -1.24
C GLY A 92 -2.66 15.02 -1.84
N ALA A 93 -2.88 13.71 -1.97
CA ALA A 93 -1.92 12.75 -2.50
C ALA A 93 -2.29 12.33 -3.93
N VAL A 94 -1.28 11.94 -4.72
CA VAL A 94 -1.48 11.40 -6.07
C VAL A 94 -0.84 10.02 -6.14
N ALA A 95 -1.54 9.04 -6.69
CA ALA A 95 -0.99 7.72 -6.97
C ALA A 95 -0.25 7.72 -8.31
N MET A 96 1.01 7.30 -8.27
CA MET A 96 1.81 7.05 -9.46
C MET A 96 2.05 5.54 -9.58
N PRO A 97 1.67 4.90 -10.70
CA PRO A 97 2.00 3.50 -10.92
C PRO A 97 3.52 3.33 -11.08
N CYS A 98 4.13 2.35 -10.41
CA CYS A 98 5.46 1.91 -10.81
C CYS A 98 5.41 1.41 -12.27
N ARG A 99 6.31 1.89 -13.13
CA ARG A 99 6.42 1.39 -14.51
C ARG A 99 6.62 -0.13 -14.49
N VAL A 100 5.74 -0.84 -15.18
CA VAL A 100 5.81 -2.29 -15.36
C VAL A 100 7.13 -2.61 -16.08
N ARG A 101 7.96 -3.48 -15.49
CA ARG A 101 9.31 -3.91 -15.95
C ARG A 101 10.52 -3.02 -15.63
N ASP A 102 10.39 -2.03 -14.75
CA ASP A 102 11.56 -1.30 -14.22
C ASP A 102 11.61 -1.35 -12.68
N PRO A 103 11.86 -2.54 -12.10
CA PRO A 103 11.90 -2.75 -10.64
C PRO A 103 13.03 -1.95 -9.96
N ASP A 104 14.05 -1.51 -10.70
CA ASP A 104 15.22 -0.79 -10.18
C ASP A 104 14.90 0.64 -9.72
N ARG A 105 13.77 1.23 -10.16
CA ARG A 105 13.27 2.49 -9.59
C ARG A 105 12.49 2.33 -8.28
N LYS A 106 12.27 1.09 -7.82
CA LYS A 106 12.01 0.82 -6.39
C LYS A 106 13.32 0.89 -5.58
N GLY A 107 14.36 1.52 -6.12
CA GLY A 107 15.61 1.89 -5.47
C GLY A 107 15.42 2.89 -4.34
N LYS A 108 14.92 2.36 -3.22
CA LYS A 108 15.51 2.36 -1.89
C LYS A 108 14.40 1.69 -1.06
N VAL A 109 14.63 0.46 -0.60
CA VAL A 109 13.91 -0.17 0.52
C VAL A 109 14.91 -0.29 1.65
#